data_AF-A0A4S2KZY0-F1
#
_entry.id   AF-A0A4S2KZY0-F1
#
_cell.length_a   1.000
_cell.length_b   1.000
_cell.length_c   1.000
_cell.angle_alpha   90.00
_cell.angle_beta   90.00
_cell.angle_gamma   90.00
#
_symmetry.space_group_name_H-M   'P 1'
#
loop_
_entity.id
_entity.type
_entity.pdbx_description
1 polymer ?
#
loop_
_entity_poly.entity_id
_entity_poly.type
_entity_poly.pdbx_seq_one_letter_code
_entity_poly.pdbx_strand_id
1 'polypeptide(L)'
;MSCHLAKKCASANNLCHALTRVRPMICIQRYSYAHDIDMNLSGGPVSVLKQKIARGELASDAYQMKVAQTLQRIYQEVHDYKPQQLNLLEKWFGSKRRDAPKGLYIHGAVGGETGSLVINHEWVQLYNELEAIRSACNETYDKASDKASDENKKKEQICLKVIISSGELFNLRDVYKASMVALFAGADFIKTSTGKDTVNATLPMGIVMCRAIKEFERLAGKKMGFKPAGGIKTAQEALQWMVLVKEELGKDWLTRDRFRIGASTLLHDICSEIVKTYEDSKAQFVDVSEEKML
;
A
#
# COMPACT_ATOMS: atom_id res chain seq x y z
N MET A 1 -14.57 43.49 18.33
CA MET A 1 -13.97 44.64 19.02
C MET A 1 -13.54 44.18 20.40
N SER A 2 -12.29 44.48 20.75
CA SER A 2 -11.69 44.64 22.09
C SER A 2 -11.92 43.52 23.11
N CYS A 3 -10.95 42.64 23.39
CA CYS A 3 -9.69 42.88 24.10
C CYS A 3 -9.92 43.38 25.54
N HIS A 4 -9.69 42.51 26.53
CA HIS A 4 -9.39 42.87 27.90
C HIS A 4 -8.14 42.11 28.35
N LEU A 5 -7.07 42.87 28.59
CA LEU A 5 -5.88 42.43 29.31
C LEU A 5 -6.20 42.26 30.79
N ALA A 6 -5.61 41.23 31.41
CA ALA A 6 -5.18 41.31 32.80
C ALA A 6 -3.66 41.09 32.87
N LYS A 7 -2.98 42.03 33.52
CA LYS A 7 -1.54 42.06 33.82
C LYS A 7 -1.34 41.80 35.32
N LYS A 8 -0.13 41.31 35.63
CA LYS A 8 0.58 41.16 36.92
C LYS A 8 0.57 39.72 37.45
N CYS A 9 1.65 39.15 38.01
CA CYS A 9 2.93 39.71 38.42
C CYS A 9 4.01 38.61 38.42
N ALA A 10 5.25 38.97 38.16
CA ALA A 10 6.40 38.12 38.43
C ALA A 10 6.65 38.00 39.94
N SER A 11 6.97 36.80 40.41
CA SER A 11 7.72 36.56 41.64
C SER A 11 8.70 35.42 41.41
N ALA A 12 9.95 35.68 41.79
CA ALA A 12 11.10 34.83 41.60
C ALA A 12 11.22 33.76 42.72
N ASN A 13 12.11 32.80 42.43
CA ASN A 13 12.75 31.83 43.33
C ASN A 13 12.00 30.50 43.54
N ASN A 14 12.45 29.45 42.85
CA ASN A 14 13.48 28.58 43.43
C ASN A 14 14.05 27.61 42.39
N LEU A 15 15.35 27.73 42.14
CA LEU A 15 16.19 26.63 41.68
C LEU A 15 16.11 25.52 42.74
N CYS A 16 15.67 24.31 42.35
CA CYS A 16 16.42 23.07 42.54
C CYS A 16 15.52 21.88 42.12
N HIS A 17 15.89 21.22 41.03
CA HIS A 17 15.76 19.77 40.75
C HIS A 17 15.94 19.57 39.24
N ALA A 18 17.08 20.02 38.74
CA ALA A 18 17.69 19.40 37.57
C ALA A 18 18.34 18.09 38.04
N LEU A 19 18.37 17.09 37.15
CA LEU A 19 18.99 15.76 37.29
C LEU A 19 18.08 14.67 37.87
N THR A 20 17.25 14.08 37.01
CA THR A 20 17.38 12.67 36.54
C THR A 20 16.05 12.18 35.95
N ARG A 21 15.81 12.48 34.68
CA ARG A 21 14.92 11.65 33.85
C ARG A 21 15.57 11.51 32.49
N VAL A 22 16.30 10.41 32.34
CA VAL A 22 16.78 9.92 31.05
C VAL A 22 15.52 9.67 30.19
N ARG A 23 15.28 10.55 29.22
CA ARG A 23 14.27 10.36 28.17
C ARG A 23 14.86 9.42 27.13
N PRO A 24 14.18 8.34 26.70
CA PRO A 24 14.56 7.69 25.46
C PRO A 24 14.21 8.66 24.32
N MET A 25 15.24 9.26 23.72
CA MET A 25 15.12 9.86 22.39
C MET A 25 14.76 8.73 21.43
N ILE A 26 13.48 8.60 21.10
CA ILE A 26 13.05 7.80 19.97
C ILE A 26 13.62 8.51 18.73
N CYS A 27 14.77 8.03 18.27
CA CYS A 27 15.33 8.43 16.99
C CYS A 27 14.42 7.86 15.90
N ILE A 28 13.42 8.64 15.48
CA ILE A 28 12.62 8.29 14.31
C ILE A 28 13.53 8.48 13.10
N GLN A 29 14.00 7.37 12.53
CA GLN A 29 14.69 7.38 11.24
C GLN A 29 13.80 8.10 10.22
N ARG A 30 14.33 9.18 9.64
CA ARG A 30 13.72 9.84 8.48
C ARG A 30 13.74 8.86 7.31
N TYR A 31 12.59 8.27 6.99
CA TYR A 31 12.43 7.53 5.75
C TYR A 31 12.18 8.52 4.61
N SER A 32 13.15 8.61 3.70
CA SER A 32 13.04 9.34 2.44
C SER A 32 12.11 8.55 1.50
N TYR A 33 11.01 9.18 1.06
CA TYR A 33 10.02 8.59 0.16
C TYR A 33 10.42 8.78 -1.30
N ALA A 34 9.75 8.07 -2.21
CA ALA A 34 10.00 8.01 -3.65
C ALA A 34 10.02 9.36 -4.42
N HIS A 35 9.83 10.49 -3.74
CA HIS A 35 9.97 11.83 -4.30
C HIS A 35 11.42 12.37 -4.23
N ASP A 36 12.31 11.72 -3.49
CA ASP A 36 13.74 12.09 -3.40
C ASP A 36 14.61 11.26 -4.38
N ILE A 37 14.08 10.92 -5.57
CA ILE A 37 14.90 10.27 -6.59
C ILE A 37 15.78 11.35 -7.22
N ASP A 38 17.01 11.45 -6.72
CA ASP A 38 18.09 12.15 -7.41
C ASP A 38 18.23 11.51 -8.80
N MET A 39 17.97 12.29 -9.85
CA MET A 39 17.93 11.83 -11.25
C MET A 39 19.30 11.36 -11.76
N ASN A 40 20.37 11.53 -10.98
CA ASN A 40 21.69 10.99 -11.26
C ASN A 40 21.81 9.52 -10.79
N LEU A 41 21.14 8.61 -11.49
CA LEU A 41 21.27 7.15 -11.32
C LEU A 41 22.58 6.62 -11.94
N SER A 42 23.73 7.24 -11.63
CA SER A 42 25.03 6.79 -12.13
C SER A 42 25.35 5.38 -11.58
N GLY A 43 25.06 4.35 -12.38
CA GLY A 43 25.33 2.94 -12.06
C GLY A 43 24.11 2.04 -11.90
N GLY A 44 22.88 2.55 -12.04
CA GLY A 44 21.65 1.74 -12.07
C GLY A 44 21.18 1.16 -10.72
N PRO A 45 20.12 0.32 -10.73
CA PRO A 45 19.41 -0.14 -9.53
C PRO A 45 20.27 -0.82 -8.44
N VAL A 46 21.28 -1.61 -8.81
CA VAL A 46 22.17 -2.28 -7.83
C VAL A 46 23.05 -1.25 -7.11
N SER A 47 23.57 -0.27 -7.84
CA SER A 47 24.39 0.80 -7.27
C SER A 47 23.61 1.57 -6.20
N VAL A 48 22.37 1.96 -6.53
CA VAL A 48 21.46 2.66 -5.61
C VAL A 48 21.17 1.83 -4.36
N LEU A 49 20.84 0.55 -4.52
CA LEU A 49 20.55 -0.32 -3.37
C LEU A 49 21.78 -0.42 -2.44
N LYS A 50 22.97 -0.66 -3.01
CA LYS A 50 24.21 -0.76 -2.22
C LYS A 50 24.50 0.56 -1.49
N GLN A 51 24.29 1.70 -2.13
CA GLN A 51 24.52 3.00 -1.52
C GLN A 51 23.56 3.25 -0.34
N LYS A 52 22.27 2.91 -0.48
CA LYS A 52 21.29 3.01 0.61
C LYS A 52 21.61 2.10 1.78
N ILE A 53 22.07 0.87 1.51
CA ILE A 53 22.54 -0.05 2.55
C ILE A 53 23.77 0.54 3.26
N ALA A 54 24.75 1.06 2.51
CA ALA A 54 25.96 1.65 3.08
C ALA A 54 25.68 2.90 3.95
N ARG A 55 24.64 3.67 3.61
CA ARG A 55 24.16 4.82 4.40
C ARG A 55 23.32 4.43 5.61
N GLY A 56 23.03 3.14 5.80
CA GLY A 56 22.14 2.66 6.87
C GLY A 56 20.67 3.01 6.66
N GLU A 57 20.27 3.42 5.46
CA GLU A 57 18.88 3.72 5.10
C GLU A 57 18.06 2.43 4.90
N LEU A 58 18.73 1.33 4.51
CA LEU A 58 18.13 0.01 4.28
C LEU A 58 18.96 -1.09 4.95
N ALA A 59 18.28 -2.12 5.46
CA ALA A 59 18.94 -3.33 5.90
C ALA A 59 19.40 -4.18 4.70
N SER A 60 20.50 -4.91 4.87
CA SER A 60 20.96 -5.88 3.86
C SER A 60 19.98 -7.05 3.79
N ASP A 61 19.45 -7.31 2.59
CA ASP A 61 18.53 -8.42 2.33
C ASP A 61 18.86 -9.10 1.00
N ALA A 62 18.97 -10.43 1.02
CA ALA A 62 19.38 -11.20 -0.15
C ALA A 62 18.33 -11.21 -1.26
N TYR A 63 17.04 -11.10 -0.93
CA TYR A 63 15.96 -11.02 -1.93
C TYR A 63 15.91 -9.64 -2.57
N GLN A 64 16.07 -8.57 -1.80
CA GLN A 64 16.19 -7.21 -2.32
C GLN A 64 17.37 -7.10 -3.30
N MET A 65 18.51 -7.73 -2.98
CA MET A 65 19.65 -7.77 -3.88
C MET A 65 19.35 -8.53 -5.19
N LYS A 66 18.65 -9.68 -5.12
CA LYS A 66 18.22 -10.43 -6.32
C LYS A 66 17.27 -9.62 -7.22
N VAL A 67 16.32 -8.91 -6.61
CA VAL A 67 15.41 -8.01 -7.33
C VAL A 67 16.20 -6.89 -7.99
N ALA A 68 17.10 -6.23 -7.25
CA ALA A 68 17.94 -5.16 -7.79
C ALA A 68 18.83 -5.66 -8.94
N GLN A 69 19.41 -6.86 -8.86
CA GLN A 69 20.19 -7.47 -9.95
C GLN A 69 19.34 -7.71 -11.20
N THR A 70 18.08 -8.14 -11.02
CA THR A 70 17.15 -8.32 -12.14
C THR A 70 16.83 -6.98 -12.80
N LEU A 71 16.52 -5.95 -11.99
CA LEU A 71 16.30 -4.60 -12.46
C LEU A 71 17.55 -3.99 -13.11
N GLN A 72 18.75 -4.33 -12.62
CA GLN A 72 20.02 -3.89 -13.19
C GLN A 72 20.23 -4.47 -14.58
N ARG A 73 19.87 -5.74 -14.79
CA ARG A 73 19.91 -6.36 -16.12
C ARG A 73 18.97 -5.63 -17.08
N ILE A 74 17.73 -5.39 -16.65
CA ILE A 74 16.75 -4.62 -17.43
C ILE A 74 17.28 -3.22 -17.73
N TYR A 75 17.82 -2.52 -16.73
CA TYR A 75 18.45 -1.20 -16.90
C TYR A 75 19.54 -1.24 -17.98
N GLN A 76 20.43 -2.23 -17.95
CA GLN A 76 21.46 -2.41 -18.98
C GLN A 76 20.88 -2.73 -20.36
N GLU A 77 19.80 -3.50 -20.43
CA GLU A 77 19.13 -3.83 -21.69
C GLU A 77 18.42 -2.63 -22.34
N VAL A 78 17.87 -1.71 -21.52
CA VAL A 78 17.02 -0.61 -22.01
C VAL A 78 17.67 0.77 -21.98
N HIS A 79 18.78 0.97 -21.26
CA HIS A 79 19.35 2.31 -21.07
C HIS A 79 19.72 3.03 -22.37
N ASP A 80 20.10 2.27 -23.41
CA ASP A 80 20.46 2.79 -24.73
C ASP A 80 19.38 2.53 -25.80
N TYR A 81 18.22 1.98 -25.41
CA TYR A 81 17.15 1.68 -26.36
C TYR A 81 16.56 2.96 -26.94
N LYS A 82 16.63 3.08 -28.28
CA LYS A 82 15.94 4.14 -29.03
C LYS A 82 14.81 3.52 -29.86
N PRO A 83 13.55 3.96 -29.68
CA PRO A 83 12.45 3.46 -30.50
C PRO A 83 12.66 3.83 -31.98
N GLN A 84 12.21 2.97 -32.88
CA GLN A 84 12.26 3.25 -34.32
C GLN A 84 11.43 4.49 -34.65
N GLN A 85 12.05 5.49 -35.28
CA GLN A 85 11.35 6.61 -35.88
C GLN A 85 11.06 6.26 -37.35
N LEU A 86 9.78 6.03 -37.68
CA LEU A 86 9.35 5.83 -39.06
C LEU A 86 9.19 7.18 -39.76
N ASN A 87 9.78 7.33 -40.94
CA ASN A 87 9.59 8.52 -41.77
C ASN A 87 8.19 8.53 -42.41
N LEU A 88 7.66 9.71 -42.74
CA LEU A 88 6.31 9.89 -43.30
C LEU A 88 6.05 9.07 -44.57
N LEU A 89 7.09 8.86 -45.39
CA LEU A 89 7.05 8.00 -46.59
C LEU A 89 6.96 6.50 -46.26
N GLU A 90 7.59 6.05 -45.17
CA GLU A 90 7.59 4.64 -44.73
C GLU A 90 6.28 4.22 -44.05
N LYS A 91 5.51 5.19 -43.53
CA LYS A 91 4.12 4.96 -43.10
C LYS A 91 3.19 4.64 -44.27
N TRP A 92 3.50 5.12 -45.48
CA TRP A 92 2.63 5.00 -46.65
C TRP A 92 3.00 3.81 -47.54
N PHE A 93 4.29 3.48 -47.63
CA PHE A 93 4.79 2.28 -48.30
C PHE A 93 5.29 1.32 -47.22
N GLY A 94 4.37 0.54 -46.65
CA GLY A 94 4.61 -0.27 -45.46
C GLY A 94 5.92 -1.06 -45.50
N SER A 95 6.84 -0.73 -44.58
CA SER A 95 8.07 -1.49 -44.35
C SER A 95 7.84 -2.62 -43.35
N LYS A 96 8.61 -3.72 -43.47
CA LYS A 96 8.61 -4.81 -42.48
C LYS A 96 9.11 -4.26 -41.13
N ARG A 97 8.20 -4.17 -40.16
CA ARG A 97 8.54 -3.87 -38.75
C ARG A 97 9.55 -4.91 -38.25
N ARG A 98 10.65 -4.47 -37.62
CA ARG A 98 11.49 -5.41 -36.84
C ARG A 98 10.81 -5.68 -35.51
N ASP A 99 10.95 -6.90 -35.00
CA ASP A 99 10.39 -7.29 -33.71
C ASP A 99 10.98 -6.41 -32.61
N ALA A 100 10.10 -5.68 -31.91
CA ALA A 100 10.48 -5.03 -30.66
C ALA A 100 10.96 -6.10 -29.67
N PRO A 101 11.88 -5.78 -28.74
CA PRO A 101 12.20 -6.68 -27.66
C PRO A 101 10.90 -7.13 -27.00
N LYS A 102 10.72 -8.44 -26.80
CA LYS A 102 9.62 -8.97 -25.98
C LYS A 102 9.92 -8.62 -24.52
N GLY A 103 9.72 -7.35 -24.20
CA GLY A 103 10.05 -6.74 -22.92
C GLY A 103 8.80 -6.53 -22.08
N LEU A 104 8.99 -6.63 -20.77
CA LEU A 104 8.01 -6.27 -19.76
C LEU A 104 7.65 -4.77 -19.91
N TYR A 105 6.43 -4.50 -20.34
CA TYR A 105 5.90 -3.14 -20.47
C TYR A 105 5.72 -2.52 -19.09
N ILE A 106 6.71 -1.76 -18.61
CA ILE A 106 6.51 -0.81 -17.52
C ILE A 106 6.21 0.56 -18.13
N HIS A 107 5.09 0.66 -18.85
CA HIS A 107 4.49 1.95 -19.15
C HIS A 107 3.25 2.13 -18.27
N GLY A 108 3.36 3.09 -17.34
CA GLY A 108 2.30 4.06 -17.07
C GLY A 108 0.88 3.59 -16.74
N ALA A 109 0.73 2.57 -15.91
CA ALA A 109 -0.30 2.43 -14.87
C ALA A 109 0.00 1.10 -14.18
N VAL A 110 -0.07 1.04 -12.86
CA VAL A 110 0.05 -0.25 -12.18
C VAL A 110 -1.24 -1.03 -12.52
N GLY A 111 -1.19 -1.87 -13.57
CA GLY A 111 -2.36 -2.54 -14.15
C GLY A 111 -2.51 -2.51 -15.68
N GLY A 112 -1.45 -2.24 -16.47
CA GLY A 112 -1.55 -2.07 -17.93
C GLY A 112 -2.32 -3.16 -18.69
N GLU A 113 -1.93 -4.43 -18.60
CA GLU A 113 -2.60 -5.51 -19.34
C GLU A 113 -3.92 -5.92 -18.68
N THR A 114 -3.91 -6.23 -17.39
CA THR A 114 -5.12 -6.68 -16.65
C THR A 114 -6.22 -5.62 -16.56
N GLY A 115 -5.85 -4.34 -16.47
CA GLY A 115 -6.80 -3.21 -16.48
C GLY A 115 -7.46 -3.04 -17.84
N SER A 116 -6.75 -3.31 -18.94
CA SER A 116 -7.32 -3.32 -20.29
C SER A 116 -8.41 -4.40 -20.41
N LEU A 117 -8.21 -5.59 -19.84
CA LEU A 117 -9.21 -6.66 -19.86
C LEU A 117 -10.51 -6.26 -19.16
N VAL A 118 -10.41 -5.56 -18.02
CA VAL A 118 -11.59 -5.07 -17.29
C VAL A 118 -12.32 -4.01 -18.12
N ILE A 119 -11.59 -3.08 -18.75
CA ILE A 119 -12.16 -2.03 -19.61
C ILE A 119 -12.84 -2.63 -20.84
N ASN A 120 -12.27 -3.68 -21.42
CA ASN A 120 -12.82 -4.37 -22.60
C ASN A 120 -13.86 -5.45 -22.24
N HIS A 121 -14.17 -5.64 -20.95
CA HIS A 121 -15.13 -6.63 -20.45
C HIS A 121 -14.73 -8.09 -20.75
N GLU A 122 -13.43 -8.37 -20.82
CA GLU A 122 -12.84 -9.69 -21.11
C GLU A 122 -12.70 -10.53 -19.82
N TRP A 123 -13.82 -10.75 -19.13
CA TRP A 123 -13.86 -11.33 -17.78
C TRP A 123 -13.26 -12.75 -17.67
N VAL A 124 -13.43 -13.57 -18.72
CA VAL A 124 -12.89 -14.93 -18.75
C VAL A 124 -11.37 -14.91 -18.85
N GLN A 125 -10.81 -14.03 -19.69
CA GLN A 125 -9.36 -13.88 -19.79
C GLN A 125 -8.78 -13.33 -18.49
N LEU A 126 -9.43 -12.33 -17.89
CA LEU A 126 -9.05 -11.82 -16.58
C LEU A 126 -8.99 -12.93 -15.52
N TYR A 127 -10.02 -13.80 -15.47
CA TYR A 127 -10.04 -14.94 -14.56
C TYR A 127 -8.83 -15.86 -14.80
N ASN A 128 -8.61 -16.26 -16.06
CA ASN A 128 -7.53 -17.19 -16.42
C ASN A 128 -6.15 -16.64 -16.05
N GLU A 129 -5.90 -15.35 -16.29
CA GLU A 129 -4.65 -14.70 -15.92
C GLU A 129 -4.44 -14.68 -14.39
N LEU A 130 -5.48 -14.34 -13.62
CA LEU A 130 -5.40 -14.32 -12.17
C LEU A 130 -5.22 -15.73 -11.57
N GLU A 131 -5.88 -16.73 -12.14
CA GLU A 131 -5.73 -18.14 -11.74
C GLU A 131 -4.31 -18.66 -12.04
N ALA A 132 -3.73 -18.29 -13.19
CA ALA A 132 -2.35 -18.60 -13.51
C ALA A 132 -1.37 -17.97 -12.52
N ILE A 133 -1.59 -16.70 -12.13
CA ILE A 133 -0.81 -16.03 -11.09
C ILE A 133 -0.93 -16.75 -9.74
N ARG A 134 -2.14 -17.15 -9.35
CA ARG A 134 -2.39 -17.91 -8.12
C ARG A 134 -1.65 -19.25 -8.12
N SER A 135 -1.67 -19.96 -9.25
CA SER A 135 -0.97 -21.23 -9.44
C SER A 135 0.55 -21.05 -9.28
N ALA A 136 1.13 -20.04 -9.93
CA ALA A 136 2.54 -19.71 -9.79
C ALA A 136 2.95 -19.35 -8.35
N CYS A 137 2.07 -18.66 -7.62
CA CYS A 137 2.28 -18.35 -6.20
C CYS A 137 2.26 -19.62 -5.32
N ASN A 138 1.47 -20.64 -5.67
CA ASN A 138 1.46 -21.92 -4.96
C ASN A 138 2.72 -22.75 -5.25
N GLU A 139 3.11 -22.86 -6.54
CA GLU A 139 4.32 -23.61 -6.93
C GLU A 139 5.59 -23.03 -6.31
N THR A 140 5.71 -21.70 -6.29
CA THR A 140 6.86 -21.01 -5.69
C THR A 140 6.96 -21.31 -4.19
N TYR A 141 5.81 -21.42 -3.52
CA TYR A 141 5.76 -21.80 -2.12
C TYR A 141 6.19 -23.25 -1.91
N ASP A 142 5.62 -24.20 -2.66
CA ASP A 142 5.91 -25.62 -2.49
C ASP A 142 7.42 -25.89 -2.66
N LYS A 143 8.05 -25.33 -3.71
CA LYS A 143 9.50 -25.41 -3.96
C LYS A 143 10.36 -24.80 -2.84
N ALA A 144 9.86 -23.80 -2.12
CA ALA A 144 10.55 -23.19 -0.98
C ALA A 144 10.36 -24.01 0.31
N SER A 145 9.21 -24.68 0.43
CA SER A 145 8.85 -25.48 1.62
C SER A 145 9.48 -26.88 1.64
N ASP A 146 9.79 -27.48 0.49
CA ASP A 146 10.49 -28.78 0.37
C ASP A 146 11.88 -28.82 1.03
N LYS A 147 12.40 -27.68 1.49
CA LYS A 147 13.67 -27.57 2.23
C LYS A 147 13.51 -27.52 3.76
N ALA A 148 12.28 -27.55 4.28
CA ALA A 148 12.01 -27.48 5.71
C ALA A 148 11.11 -28.65 6.15
N SER A 149 11.73 -29.77 6.49
CA SER A 149 11.13 -30.98 7.07
C SER A 149 10.74 -30.75 8.54
N ASP A 150 9.76 -29.87 8.79
CA ASP A 150 9.17 -29.71 10.13
C ASP A 150 7.66 -29.97 10.06
N GLU A 151 7.28 -31.11 10.61
CA GLU A 151 5.93 -31.67 10.59
C GLU A 151 4.91 -30.81 11.37
N ASN A 152 5.37 -29.84 12.16
CA ASN A 152 4.54 -28.90 12.91
C ASN A 152 4.42 -27.50 12.28
N LYS A 153 5.03 -27.26 11.12
CA LYS A 153 5.00 -25.93 10.49
C LYS A 153 3.73 -25.74 9.66
N LYS A 154 2.86 -24.82 10.13
CA LYS A 154 1.66 -24.38 9.39
C LYS A 154 2.06 -23.95 7.97
N LYS A 155 1.43 -24.55 6.95
CA LYS A 155 1.70 -24.28 5.53
C LYS A 155 1.36 -22.82 5.18
N GLU A 156 2.35 -21.92 5.25
CA GLU A 156 2.22 -20.48 5.00
C GLU A 156 2.11 -20.15 3.49
N GLN A 157 0.91 -20.26 2.91
CA GLN A 157 0.68 -19.87 1.51
C GLN A 157 1.03 -18.38 1.24
N ILE A 158 1.60 -18.10 0.06
CA ILE A 158 1.82 -16.72 -0.40
C ILE A 158 0.47 -16.01 -0.55
N CYS A 159 0.29 -14.91 0.18
CA CYS A 159 -0.91 -14.07 0.15
C CYS A 159 -0.96 -13.18 -1.12
N LEU A 160 -1.84 -13.55 -2.06
CA LEU A 160 -2.11 -12.83 -3.30
C LEU A 160 -3.09 -11.68 -3.05
N LYS A 161 -2.69 -10.46 -3.42
CA LYS A 161 -3.52 -9.25 -3.32
C LYS A 161 -3.74 -8.69 -4.71
N VAL A 162 -4.99 -8.71 -5.18
CA VAL A 162 -5.34 -8.18 -6.49
C VAL A 162 -5.77 -6.73 -6.34
N ILE A 163 -5.16 -5.85 -7.12
CA ILE A 163 -5.48 -4.42 -7.13
C ILE A 163 -6.48 -4.19 -8.26
N ILE A 164 -7.67 -3.70 -7.92
CA ILE A 164 -8.77 -3.50 -8.89
C ILE A 164 -8.60 -2.17 -9.64
N SER A 165 -7.85 -1.22 -9.08
CA SER A 165 -7.75 0.16 -9.58
C SER A 165 -9.14 0.77 -9.76
N SER A 166 -9.98 0.64 -8.73
CA SER A 166 -11.43 0.89 -8.80
C SER A 166 -11.79 2.30 -9.24
N GLY A 167 -10.90 3.28 -9.03
CA GLY A 167 -11.09 4.67 -9.46
C GLY A 167 -10.89 4.91 -10.95
N GLU A 168 -10.24 3.98 -11.65
CA GLU A 168 -10.02 4.03 -13.10
C GLU A 168 -11.15 3.31 -13.89
N LEU A 169 -12.07 2.64 -13.19
CA LEU A 169 -13.20 1.95 -13.81
C LEU A 169 -14.40 2.89 -13.98
N PHE A 170 -15.07 2.78 -15.13
CA PHE A 170 -16.15 3.70 -15.52
C PHE A 170 -17.41 3.63 -14.64
N ASN A 171 -17.66 2.48 -14.00
CA ASN A 171 -18.89 2.27 -13.25
C ASN A 171 -18.74 1.24 -12.12
N LEU A 172 -19.65 1.30 -11.15
CA LEU A 172 -19.66 0.41 -9.98
C LEU A 172 -19.95 -1.06 -10.32
N ARG A 173 -20.63 -1.34 -11.44
CA ARG A 173 -20.92 -2.72 -11.87
C ARG A 173 -19.62 -3.42 -12.26
N ASP A 174 -18.71 -2.73 -12.94
CA ASP A 174 -17.43 -3.29 -13.35
C ASP A 174 -16.48 -3.43 -12.16
N VAL A 175 -16.52 -2.52 -11.18
CA VAL A 175 -15.83 -2.70 -9.88
C VAL A 175 -16.28 -3.98 -9.19
N TYR A 176 -17.59 -4.23 -9.15
CA TYR A 176 -18.15 -5.45 -8.56
C TYR A 176 -17.69 -6.70 -9.32
N LYS A 177 -17.83 -6.72 -10.65
CA LYS A 177 -17.44 -7.86 -11.49
C LYS A 177 -15.95 -8.17 -11.38
N ALA A 178 -15.09 -7.16 -11.47
CA ALA A 178 -13.64 -7.33 -11.32
C ALA A 178 -13.30 -7.90 -9.93
N SER A 179 -13.98 -7.43 -8.88
CA SER A 179 -13.81 -7.96 -7.52
C SER A 179 -14.22 -9.43 -7.44
N MET A 180 -15.38 -9.81 -7.98
CA MET A 180 -15.85 -11.20 -7.98
C MET A 180 -14.93 -12.12 -8.78
N VAL A 181 -14.48 -11.69 -9.96
CA VAL A 181 -13.53 -12.45 -10.79
C VAL A 181 -12.22 -12.69 -10.02
N ALA A 182 -11.67 -11.65 -9.39
CA ALA A 182 -10.46 -11.78 -8.60
C ALA A 182 -10.62 -12.76 -7.42
N LEU A 183 -11.73 -12.68 -6.70
CA LEU A 183 -12.02 -13.58 -5.58
C LEU A 183 -12.15 -15.04 -6.04
N PHE A 184 -12.90 -15.30 -7.12
CA PHE A 184 -13.03 -16.66 -7.67
C PHE A 184 -11.73 -17.20 -8.25
N ALA A 185 -10.88 -16.33 -8.82
CA ALA A 185 -9.55 -16.71 -9.31
C ALA A 185 -8.52 -16.97 -8.19
N GLY A 186 -8.91 -16.82 -6.92
CA GLY A 186 -8.09 -17.19 -5.76
C GLY A 186 -7.30 -16.04 -5.14
N ALA A 187 -7.75 -14.79 -5.29
CA ALA A 187 -7.21 -13.67 -4.53
C ALA A 187 -7.52 -13.81 -3.03
N ASP A 188 -6.50 -13.67 -2.18
CA ASP A 188 -6.67 -13.64 -0.72
C ASP A 188 -7.17 -12.26 -0.25
N PHE A 189 -6.81 -11.21 -0.98
CA PHE A 189 -7.27 -9.85 -0.77
C PHE A 189 -7.63 -9.18 -2.09
N ILE A 190 -8.71 -8.40 -2.08
CA ILE A 190 -8.94 -7.37 -3.09
C ILE A 190 -8.56 -6.00 -2.52
N LYS A 191 -7.81 -5.23 -3.31
CA LYS A 191 -7.27 -3.91 -2.96
C LYS A 191 -7.88 -2.87 -3.90
N THR A 192 -8.30 -1.73 -3.37
CA THR A 192 -8.99 -0.68 -4.15
C THR A 192 -8.08 -0.11 -5.24
N SER A 193 -6.90 0.38 -4.86
CA SER A 193 -6.06 1.21 -5.71
C SER A 193 -4.57 0.98 -5.41
N THR A 194 -3.72 1.54 -6.25
CA THR A 194 -2.26 1.37 -6.17
C THR A 194 -1.64 2.36 -5.18
N GLY A 195 -2.34 3.47 -4.92
CA GLY A 195 -1.85 4.66 -4.22
C GLY A 195 -1.25 5.72 -5.15
N LYS A 196 -1.20 5.43 -6.45
CA LYS A 196 -0.70 6.32 -7.51
C LYS A 196 -1.75 6.59 -8.59
N ASP A 197 -2.98 6.10 -8.39
CA ASP A 197 -4.08 6.24 -9.34
C ASP A 197 -4.63 7.66 -9.29
N THR A 198 -5.30 8.10 -10.36
CA THR A 198 -5.90 9.43 -10.43
C THR A 198 -6.97 9.58 -9.35
N VAL A 199 -7.80 8.53 -9.23
CA VAL A 199 -8.78 8.37 -8.17
C VAL A 199 -8.42 7.13 -7.36
N ASN A 200 -8.15 7.31 -6.07
CA ASN A 200 -7.77 6.21 -5.17
C ASN A 200 -9.00 5.64 -4.44
N ALA A 201 -8.82 5.07 -3.23
CA ALA A 201 -9.93 4.51 -2.46
C ALA A 201 -11.00 5.57 -2.16
N THR A 202 -12.25 5.27 -2.52
CA THR A 202 -13.43 6.03 -2.12
C THR A 202 -14.42 5.11 -1.42
N LEU A 203 -15.16 5.63 -0.42
CA LEU A 203 -16.14 4.82 0.32
C LEU A 203 -17.20 4.16 -0.59
N PRO A 204 -17.75 4.82 -1.63
CA PRO A 204 -18.69 4.16 -2.54
C PRO A 204 -18.12 2.91 -3.24
N MET A 205 -16.88 2.99 -3.74
CA MET A 205 -16.19 1.81 -4.32
C MET A 205 -15.93 0.75 -3.25
N GLY A 206 -15.58 1.19 -2.04
CA GLY A 206 -15.43 0.34 -0.86
C GLY A 206 -16.65 -0.50 -0.53
N ILE A 207 -17.85 0.11 -0.53
CA ILE A 207 -19.12 -0.58 -0.29
C ILE A 207 -19.31 -1.69 -1.32
N VAL A 208 -19.10 -1.38 -2.60
CA VAL A 208 -19.29 -2.34 -3.70
C VAL A 208 -18.32 -3.53 -3.59
N MET A 209 -17.06 -3.26 -3.29
CA MET A 209 -16.05 -4.31 -3.09
C MET A 209 -16.35 -5.17 -1.84
N CYS A 210 -16.83 -4.56 -0.75
CA CYS A 210 -17.26 -5.32 0.43
C CYS A 210 -18.47 -6.19 0.12
N ARG A 211 -19.44 -5.71 -0.65
CA ARG A 211 -20.58 -6.53 -1.09
C ARG A 211 -20.16 -7.70 -1.97
N ALA A 212 -19.16 -7.52 -2.83
CA ALA A 212 -18.57 -8.62 -3.58
C ALA A 212 -17.93 -9.68 -2.66
N ILE A 213 -17.19 -9.26 -1.63
CA ILE A 213 -16.62 -10.18 -0.63
C ILE A 213 -17.73 -10.93 0.12
N LYS A 214 -18.78 -10.24 0.55
CA LYS A 214 -19.92 -10.83 1.26
C LYS A 214 -20.62 -11.89 0.40
N GLU A 215 -20.85 -11.56 -0.87
CA GLU A 215 -21.48 -12.49 -1.80
C GLU A 215 -20.57 -13.68 -2.13
N PHE A 216 -19.26 -13.45 -2.28
CA PHE A 216 -18.29 -14.52 -2.45
C PHE A 216 -18.25 -15.45 -1.24
N GLU A 217 -18.28 -14.93 -0.01
CA GLU A 217 -18.38 -15.76 1.19
C GLU A 217 -19.65 -16.62 1.14
N ARG A 218 -20.80 -16.03 0.80
CA ARG A 218 -22.07 -16.75 0.68
C ARG A 218 -22.01 -17.89 -0.34
N LEU A 219 -21.31 -17.70 -1.45
CA LEU A 219 -21.21 -18.67 -2.54
C LEU A 219 -20.12 -19.73 -2.33
N ALA A 220 -18.95 -19.34 -1.81
CA ALA A 220 -17.75 -20.17 -1.74
C ALA A 220 -17.39 -20.62 -0.32
N GLY A 221 -18.07 -20.10 0.71
CA GLY A 221 -17.83 -20.45 2.12
C GLY A 221 -16.48 -19.97 2.66
N LYS A 222 -15.80 -19.03 1.98
CA LYS A 222 -14.47 -18.55 2.36
C LYS A 222 -14.47 -17.04 2.61
N LYS A 223 -13.85 -16.62 3.72
CA LYS A 223 -13.71 -15.22 4.11
C LYS A 223 -12.45 -14.61 3.50
N MET A 224 -12.60 -13.72 2.51
CA MET A 224 -11.48 -13.04 1.84
C MET A 224 -11.26 -11.63 2.39
N GLY A 225 -10.05 -11.11 2.21
CA GLY A 225 -9.63 -9.84 2.76
C GLY A 225 -9.97 -8.62 1.90
N PHE A 226 -10.20 -7.49 2.57
CA PHE A 226 -10.36 -6.18 1.96
C PHE A 226 -9.19 -5.26 2.32
N LYS A 227 -8.69 -4.51 1.32
CA LYS A 227 -7.63 -3.51 1.55
C LYS A 227 -7.94 -2.18 0.84
N PRO A 228 -8.58 -1.21 1.51
CA PRO A 228 -8.63 0.15 0.97
C PRO A 228 -7.22 0.75 0.99
N ALA A 229 -6.86 1.45 -0.08
CA ALA A 229 -5.54 2.03 -0.24
C ALA A 229 -5.54 3.31 -1.07
N GLY A 230 -4.57 4.18 -0.77
CA GLY A 230 -4.37 5.45 -1.46
C GLY A 230 -5.27 6.56 -0.90
N GLY A 231 -4.66 7.70 -0.59
CA GLY A 231 -5.37 8.90 -0.12
C GLY A 231 -5.80 8.91 1.35
N ILE A 232 -5.72 7.78 2.08
CA ILE A 232 -6.09 7.70 3.50
C ILE A 232 -4.93 8.26 4.36
N LYS A 233 -5.15 9.42 4.96
CA LYS A 233 -4.13 10.21 5.66
C LYS A 233 -4.43 10.41 7.14
N THR A 234 -5.70 10.40 7.55
CA THR A 234 -6.09 10.71 8.94
C THR A 234 -6.70 9.53 9.70
N ALA A 235 -6.61 9.56 11.03
CA ALA A 235 -7.24 8.60 11.92
C ALA A 235 -8.76 8.56 11.72
N GLN A 236 -9.39 9.71 11.45
CA GLN A 236 -10.81 9.81 11.16
C GLN A 236 -11.18 9.09 9.85
N GLU A 237 -10.41 9.29 8.78
CA GLU A 237 -10.63 8.56 7.51
C GLU A 237 -10.43 7.05 7.70
N ALA A 238 -9.41 6.64 8.45
CA ALA A 238 -9.20 5.23 8.78
C ALA A 238 -10.41 4.64 9.55
N LEU A 239 -11.00 5.39 10.47
CA LEU A 239 -12.18 4.98 11.21
C LEU A 239 -13.40 4.82 10.29
N GLN A 240 -13.61 5.72 9.32
CA GLN A 240 -14.68 5.59 8.33
C GLN A 240 -14.59 4.26 7.56
N TRP A 241 -13.37 3.86 7.15
CA TRP A 241 -13.13 2.57 6.50
C TRP A 241 -13.41 1.37 7.42
N MET A 242 -13.00 1.46 8.69
CA MET A 242 -13.30 0.43 9.68
C MET A 242 -14.80 0.27 9.92
N VAL A 243 -15.53 1.38 10.01
CA VAL A 243 -16.99 1.39 10.14
C VAL A 243 -17.63 0.73 8.92
N LEU A 244 -17.27 1.15 7.71
CA LEU A 244 -17.79 0.54 6.47
C LEU A 244 -17.62 -0.98 6.47
N VAL A 245 -16.42 -1.47 6.79
CA VAL A 245 -16.14 -2.92 6.83
C VAL A 245 -16.95 -3.62 7.90
N LYS A 246 -17.06 -3.02 9.08
CA LYS A 246 -17.87 -3.57 10.17
C LYS A 246 -19.34 -3.70 9.77
N GLU A 247 -19.91 -2.69 9.11
CA GLU A 247 -21.33 -2.68 8.74
C GLU A 247 -21.63 -3.63 7.56
N GLU A 248 -20.76 -3.69 6.55
CA GLU A 248 -21.00 -4.54 5.37
C GLU A 248 -20.62 -6.01 5.62
N LEU A 249 -19.51 -6.28 6.32
CA LEU A 249 -18.89 -7.61 6.49
C LEU A 249 -18.91 -8.15 7.93
N GLY A 250 -19.15 -7.30 8.92
CA GLY A 250 -19.16 -7.69 10.33
C GLY A 250 -17.81 -7.56 11.05
N LYS A 251 -17.86 -7.62 12.39
CA LYS A 251 -16.70 -7.43 13.28
C LYS A 251 -15.57 -8.42 13.00
N ASP A 252 -15.90 -9.64 12.56
CA ASP A 252 -14.94 -10.68 12.23
C ASP A 252 -13.95 -10.23 11.14
N TRP A 253 -14.32 -9.30 10.25
CA TRP A 253 -13.41 -8.81 9.22
C TRP A 253 -12.33 -7.84 9.73
N LEU A 254 -12.52 -7.26 10.91
CA LEU A 254 -11.57 -6.31 11.52
C LEU A 254 -10.37 -7.02 12.16
N THR A 255 -9.69 -7.85 11.38
CA THR A 255 -8.48 -8.57 11.76
C THR A 255 -7.40 -8.37 10.70
N ARG A 256 -6.12 -8.53 11.06
CA ARG A 256 -4.98 -8.37 10.13
C ARG A 256 -5.10 -9.26 8.88
N ASP A 257 -5.79 -10.38 8.99
CA ASP A 257 -5.91 -11.39 7.93
C ASP A 257 -7.09 -11.13 7.00
N ARG A 258 -7.98 -10.19 7.34
CA ARG A 258 -9.17 -9.85 6.55
C ARG A 258 -9.37 -8.36 6.27
N PHE A 259 -8.69 -7.48 7.00
CA PHE A 259 -8.74 -6.04 6.77
C PHE A 259 -7.37 -5.41 6.97
N ARG A 260 -6.98 -4.56 6.01
CA ARG A 260 -5.73 -3.80 6.07
C ARG A 260 -5.93 -2.43 5.45
N ILE A 261 -5.31 -1.40 5.99
CA ILE A 261 -5.29 -0.07 5.36
C ILE A 261 -3.97 0.11 4.62
N GLY A 262 -4.04 0.44 3.34
CA GLY A 262 -2.89 0.78 2.51
C GLY A 262 -2.59 2.28 2.55
N ALA A 263 -1.72 2.69 3.46
CA ALA A 263 -1.32 4.08 3.63
C ALA A 263 0.19 4.21 3.87
N SER A 264 0.76 5.37 3.54
CA SER A 264 2.16 5.72 3.79
C SER A 264 2.31 6.74 4.93
N THR A 265 1.44 7.75 4.99
CA THR A 265 1.54 8.85 5.97
C THR A 265 0.62 8.70 7.17
N LEU A 266 -0.40 7.83 7.11
CA LEU A 266 -1.42 7.66 8.15
C LEU A 266 -0.84 7.35 9.53
N LEU A 267 0.27 6.61 9.59
CA LEU A 267 0.90 6.26 10.88
C LEU A 267 1.27 7.52 11.68
N HIS A 268 1.77 8.56 11.00
CA HIS A 268 2.16 9.79 11.67
C HIS A 268 0.96 10.49 12.31
N ASP A 269 -0.15 10.58 11.58
CA ASP A 269 -1.40 11.18 12.05
C ASP A 269 -1.98 10.41 13.25
N ILE A 270 -2.05 9.08 13.16
CA ILE A 270 -2.51 8.23 14.28
C ILE A 270 -1.65 8.44 15.53
N CYS A 271 -0.31 8.49 15.38
CA CYS A 271 0.58 8.75 16.50
C CYS A 271 0.31 10.13 17.13
N SER A 272 0.10 11.15 16.30
CA SER A 272 -0.23 12.50 16.78
C SER A 272 -1.55 12.51 17.56
N GLU A 273 -2.58 11.83 17.06
CA GLU A 273 -3.89 11.78 17.69
C GLU A 273 -3.87 11.02 19.03
N ILE A 274 -3.08 9.95 19.13
CA ILE A 274 -2.88 9.21 20.38
C ILE A 274 -2.22 10.10 21.44
N VAL A 275 -1.16 10.83 21.07
CA VAL A 275 -0.46 11.73 21.99
C VAL A 275 -1.40 12.83 22.48
N LYS A 276 -2.10 13.48 21.55
CA LYS A 276 -3.06 14.54 21.87
C LYS A 276 -4.16 14.04 22.81
N THR A 277 -4.80 12.92 22.49
CA THR A 277 -5.86 12.32 23.33
C THR A 277 -5.35 11.97 24.73
N TYR A 278 -4.13 11.45 24.83
CA TYR A 278 -3.52 11.13 26.12
C TYR A 278 -3.24 12.40 26.95
N GLU A 279 -2.69 13.44 26.35
CA GLU A 279 -2.42 14.73 27.01
C GLU A 279 -3.70 15.42 27.48
N ASP A 280 -4.73 15.46 26.63
CA ASP A 280 -6.05 16.02 26.95
C ASP A 280 -6.70 15.27 28.12
N SER A 281 -6.64 13.94 28.12
CA SER A 281 -7.17 13.13 29.23
C SER A 281 -6.45 13.43 30.54
N LYS A 282 -5.13 13.63 30.51
CA LYS A 282 -4.32 13.92 31.69
C LYS A 282 -4.64 15.30 32.27
N ALA A 283 -4.85 16.30 31.42
CA ALA A 283 -5.24 17.64 31.85
C ALA A 283 -6.58 17.63 32.60
N GLN A 284 -7.56 16.86 32.10
CA GLN A 284 -8.85 16.67 32.78
C GLN A 284 -8.74 15.97 34.13
N PHE A 285 -7.83 15.00 34.28
CA PHE A 285 -7.60 14.34 35.58
C PHE A 285 -6.98 15.25 36.64
N VAL A 286 -6.11 16.19 36.24
CA VAL A 286 -5.51 17.16 37.16
C VAL A 286 -6.57 18.15 37.66
N ASP A 287 -7.40 18.68 36.76
CA ASP A 287 -8.45 19.65 37.08
C ASP A 287 -9.48 19.07 38.08
N VAL A 288 -9.92 17.83 37.86
CA VAL A 288 -10.85 17.12 38.78
C VAL A 288 -10.22 16.80 40.15
N SER A 289 -8.89 16.67 40.21
CA SER A 289 -8.19 16.42 41.48
C SER A 289 -7.98 17.69 42.31
N GLU A 290 -7.80 18.84 41.64
CA GLU A 290 -7.66 20.14 42.30
C GLU A 290 -9.02 20.65 42.83
N GLU A 291 -10.12 20.42 42.09
CA GLU A 291 -11.49 20.74 42.56
C GLU A 291 -11.93 19.95 43.80
N LYS A 292 -11.36 18.76 44.04
CA LYS A 292 -11.67 17.93 45.22
C LYS A 292 -10.83 18.25 46.46
N MET A 293 -9.85 19.14 46.35
CA MET A 293 -9.02 19.60 47.47
C MET A 293 -9.41 20.99 48.01
N LEU A 294 -10.50 21.57 47.51
CA LEU A 294 -11.17 22.76 48.04
C LEU A 294 -12.47 22.36 48.74
#